data_AF-A0A972S1H3-F1
#
_entry.id   AF-A0A972S1H3-F1
#
_cell.length_a   1.000
_cell.length_b   1.000
_cell.length_c   1.000
_cell.angle_alpha   90.00
_cell.angle_beta   90.00
_cell.angle_gamma   90.00
#
_symmetry.space_group_name_H-M   'P 1'
#
loop_
_entity.id
_entity.type
_entity.pdbx_description
1 polymer ?
#
loop_
_entity_poly.entity_id
_entity_poly.type
_entity_poly.pdbx_seq_one_letter_code
_entity_poly.pdbx_strand_id
1 'polypeptide(L)'
;MKIKGEFFLSKTPILDKNKKVFAYKLLLKDKEDKPLTSNEFARILANLRFDKLFGRHRLFVPIMPDLLTNEVLDYINEKKFVF
;
A
#
# COMPACT_ATOMS: atom_id res chain seq x y z
N MET A 1 12.98 -15.13 -1.84
CA MET A 1 11.83 -16.06 -1.68
C MET A 1 10.71 -15.61 -2.60
N LYS A 2 10.18 -16.48 -3.47
CA LYS A 2 9.03 -16.17 -4.35
C LYS A 2 7.78 -15.99 -3.48
N ILE A 3 7.16 -14.81 -3.54
CA ILE A 3 5.81 -14.60 -3.02
C ILE A 3 4.89 -15.41 -3.95
N LYS A 4 4.41 -16.58 -3.49
CA LYS A 4 3.45 -17.40 -4.23
C LYS A 4 2.05 -16.86 -3.92
N GLY A 5 1.48 -16.13 -4.86
CA GLY A 5 0.12 -15.63 -4.81
C GLY A 5 -0.12 -14.65 -5.95
N GLU A 6 -1.30 -14.68 -6.56
CA GLU A 6 -1.79 -13.60 -7.41
C GLU A 6 -2.45 -12.57 -6.50
N PHE A 7 -1.96 -11.33 -6.53
CA PHE A 7 -2.44 -10.24 -5.69
C PHE A 7 -2.94 -9.11 -6.56
N PHE A 8 -4.02 -8.48 -6.12
CA PHE A 8 -4.59 -7.32 -6.78
C PHE A 8 -4.31 -6.06 -5.97
N LEU A 9 -3.65 -5.09 -6.64
CA LEU A 9 -3.43 -3.76 -6.10
C LEU A 9 -4.52 -2.83 -6.61
N SER A 10 -5.43 -2.46 -5.72
CA SER A 10 -6.45 -1.45 -5.98
C SER A 10 -5.93 -0.06 -5.63
N LYS A 11 -6.21 0.90 -6.51
CA LYS A 11 -5.79 2.31 -6.40
C LYS A 11 -7.02 3.20 -6.49
N THR A 12 -7.45 3.77 -5.37
CA THR A 12 -8.61 4.67 -5.32
C THR A 12 -8.14 6.12 -5.15
N PRO A 13 -8.48 7.04 -6.06
CA PRO A 13 -8.10 8.45 -5.92
C PRO A 13 -8.82 9.11 -4.74
N ILE A 14 -8.06 9.87 -3.95
CA ILE A 14 -8.58 10.81 -2.95
C ILE A 14 -8.43 12.20 -3.55
N LEU A 15 -9.54 12.92 -3.66
CA LEU A 15 -9.59 14.24 -4.27
C LEU A 15 -9.43 15.35 -3.22
N ASP A 16 -8.79 16.44 -3.60
CA ASP A 16 -8.80 17.69 -2.84
C ASP A 16 -10.14 18.43 -2.99
N LYS A 17 -10.28 19.56 -2.27
CA LYS A 17 -11.46 20.44 -2.36
C LYS A 17 -11.74 20.98 -3.78
N ASN A 18 -10.76 20.92 -4.69
CA ASN A 18 -10.86 21.38 -6.07
C ASN A 18 -11.07 20.23 -7.07
N LYS A 19 -11.41 19.02 -6.59
CA LYS A 19 -11.56 17.80 -7.39
C LYS A 19 -10.27 17.34 -8.10
N LYS A 20 -9.10 17.80 -7.66
CA LYS A 20 -7.80 17.32 -8.14
C LYS A 20 -7.34 16.13 -7.31
N VAL A 21 -6.59 15.20 -7.92
CA VAL A 21 -6.05 14.06 -7.18
C VAL A 21 -5.00 14.55 -6.19
N PHE A 22 -5.30 14.41 -4.91
CA PHE A 22 -4.39 14.72 -3.81
C PHE A 22 -3.50 13.51 -3.47
N ALA A 23 -4.13 12.34 -3.40
CA ALA A 23 -3.49 11.11 -3.00
C ALA A 23 -4.20 9.89 -3.58
N TYR A 24 -3.62 8.71 -3.36
CA TYR A 24 -4.26 7.43 -3.65
C TYR A 24 -4.34 6.58 -2.40
N LYS A 25 -5.52 6.01 -2.15
CA LYS A 25 -5.69 4.91 -1.19
C LYS A 25 -5.29 3.60 -1.87
N LEU A 26 -4.40 2.86 -1.22
CA LEU A 26 -3.95 1.55 -1.66
C LEU A 26 -4.67 0.46 -0.89
N LEU A 27 -5.16 -0.54 -1.61
CA LEU A 27 -5.75 -1.74 -1.05
C LEU A 27 -5.11 -2.94 -1.77
N LEU A 28 -4.53 -3.86 -1.01
CA LEU A 28 -4.02 -5.11 -1.52
C LEU A 28 -4.98 -6.23 -1.09
N LYS A 29 -5.37 -7.05 -2.07
CA LYS A 29 -6.21 -8.22 -1.85
C LYS A 29 -5.60 -9.42 -2.56
N ASP A 30 -5.93 -10.63 -2.10
CA ASP A 30 -5.61 -11.84 -2.84
C ASP A 30 -6.56 -12.04 -4.03
N LYS A 31 -6.33 -13.12 -4.78
CA LYS A 31 -7.16 -13.50 -5.94
C LYS A 31 -8.61 -13.85 -5.61
N GLU A 32 -8.91 -14.12 -4.33
CA GLU A 32 -10.25 -14.45 -3.84
C GLU A 32 -10.94 -13.23 -3.22
N ASP A 33 -10.38 -12.03 -3.45
CA ASP A 33 -10.82 -10.74 -2.89
C ASP A 33 -10.72 -10.68 -1.35
N LYS A 34 -9.95 -11.59 -0.74
CA LYS A 34 -9.76 -11.62 0.73
C LYS A 34 -8.66 -10.65 1.16
N PRO A 35 -8.78 -10.12 2.40
CA PRO A 35 -7.73 -9.30 2.99
C PRO A 35 -6.45 -10.13 3.17
N LEU A 36 -5.30 -9.51 2.90
CA LEU A 36 -4.01 -10.12 3.14
C LEU A 36 -3.65 -10.11 4.62
N THR A 37 -2.83 -11.09 5.01
CA THR A 37 -2.18 -11.02 6.32
C THR A 37 -1.18 -9.86 6.34
N SER A 38 -0.95 -9.31 7.53
CA SER A 38 0.00 -8.22 7.75
C SER A 38 1.40 -8.52 7.20
N ASN A 39 1.90 -9.75 7.37
CA ASN A 39 3.21 -10.15 6.84
C ASN A 39 3.26 -10.19 5.30
N GLU A 40 2.19 -10.62 4.64
CA GLU A 40 2.13 -10.62 3.17
C GLU A 40 2.04 -9.19 2.63
N PHE A 41 1.20 -8.37 3.27
CA PHE A 41 1.04 -6.96 2.95
C PHE A 41 2.37 -6.21 3.04
N ALA A 42 3.09 -6.38 4.16
CA ALA A 42 4.41 -5.83 4.40
C ALA A 42 5.42 -6.20 3.31
N ARG A 43 5.53 -7.50 3.02
CA ARG A 43 6.48 -8.01 2.01
C ARG A 43 6.17 -7.49 0.63
N ILE A 44 4.89 -7.38 0.27
CA ILE A 44 4.48 -6.82 -1.03
C ILE A 44 4.83 -5.33 -1.10
N LEU A 45 4.53 -4.55 -0.06
CA LEU A 45 4.89 -3.13 -0.01
C LEU A 45 6.41 -2.93 -0.11
N ALA A 46 7.22 -3.69 0.62
CA ALA A 46 8.68 -3.58 0.57
C ALA A 46 9.27 -3.85 -0.84
N ASN A 47 8.57 -4.64 -1.68
CA ASN A 47 9.02 -4.98 -3.02
C ASN A 47 8.34 -4.16 -4.14
N LEU A 48 7.39 -3.28 -3.80
CA LEU A 48 6.67 -2.46 -4.78
C LEU A 48 7.50 -1.23 -5.19
N ARG A 49 7.61 -1.03 -6.51
CA ARG A 49 8.20 0.18 -7.11
C ARG A 49 7.16 1.31 -7.11
N PHE A 50 6.94 1.94 -5.95
CA PHE A 50 5.93 3.00 -5.77
C PHE A 50 6.16 4.21 -6.68
N ASP A 51 7.41 4.51 -7.02
CA ASP A 51 7.81 5.52 -8.00
C ASP A 51 7.15 5.29 -9.37
N LYS A 52 7.07 4.05 -9.83
CA LYS A 52 6.49 3.71 -11.13
C LYS A 52 4.96 3.69 -11.12
N LEU A 53 4.35 3.29 -10.01
CA LEU A 53 2.90 3.06 -9.92
C LEU A 53 2.10 4.33 -9.55
N PHE A 54 2.73 5.25 -8.81
CA PHE A 54 2.03 6.39 -8.19
C PHE A 54 2.68 7.74 -8.49
N GLY A 55 3.82 7.76 -9.19
CA GLY A 55 4.52 8.98 -9.56
C GLY A 55 4.89 9.82 -8.34
N ARG A 56 4.37 11.06 -8.31
CA ARG A 56 4.62 12.06 -7.26
C ARG A 56 3.48 12.18 -6.24
N HIS A 57 2.40 11.41 -6.39
CA HIS A 57 1.24 11.56 -5.52
C HIS A 57 1.46 10.84 -4.19
N ARG A 58 0.86 11.38 -3.12
CA ARG A 58 0.92 10.77 -1.78
C ARG A 58 0.15 9.47 -1.76
N LEU A 59 0.58 8.55 -0.91
CA LEU A 59 -0.06 7.24 -0.75
C LEU A 59 -0.61 7.09 0.66
N PHE A 60 -1.89 6.76 0.73
CA PHE A 60 -2.53 6.30 1.95
C PHE A 60 -2.58 4.78 1.91
N VAL A 61 -1.88 4.17 2.86
CA VAL A 61 -1.84 2.73 3.02
C VAL A 61 -2.56 2.41 4.32
N PRO A 62 -3.66 1.64 4.30
CA PRO A 62 -4.31 1.21 5.52
C PRO A 62 -3.34 0.32 6.29
N ILE A 63 -2.98 0.73 7.50
CA ILE A 63 -2.22 -0.06 8.44
C ILE A 63 -3.19 -0.82 9.33
N MET A 64 -3.10 -2.15 9.31
CA MET A 64 -3.80 -3.00 10.26
C MET A 64 -3.10 -2.90 11.64
N PRO A 65 -3.81 -2.98 12.78
CA PRO A 65 -3.20 -2.74 14.10
C PRO A 65 -1.97 -3.61 14.40
N ASP A 66 -1.96 -4.83 13.86
CA ASP A 66 -0.88 -5.82 13.93
C ASP A 66 0.31 -5.53 12.98
N LEU A 67 0.18 -4.56 12.07
CA LEU A 67 1.30 -4.00 11.30
C LEU A 67 2.07 -2.92 12.07
N LEU A 68 1.49 -2.30 13.09
CA LEU A 68 2.19 -1.31 13.94
C LEU A 68 3.17 -1.98 14.91
N THR A 69 2.92 -3.23 15.26
CA THR A 69 3.75 -4.02 16.17
C THR A 69 4.89 -4.77 15.48
N ASN A 70 4.78 -4.99 14.17
CA ASN A 70 5.84 -5.57 13.36
C ASN A 70 6.64 -4.45 12.70
N GLU A 71 7.97 -4.61 12.59
CA GLU A 71 8.97 -3.68 11.98
C GLU A 71 8.72 -3.33 10.49
N VAL A 72 7.50 -3.54 9.99
CA VAL A 72 7.07 -3.33 8.61
C VAL A 72 7.23 -1.87 8.18
N LEU A 73 7.05 -0.93 9.12
CA LEU A 73 7.24 0.50 8.86
C LEU A 73 8.68 0.83 8.47
N ASP A 74 9.67 0.08 8.97
CA ASP A 74 11.09 0.29 8.67
C ASP A 74 11.44 -0.02 7.22
N TYR A 75 10.61 -0.84 6.54
CA TYR A 75 10.79 -1.20 5.14
C TYR A 75 10.09 -0.24 4.17
N ILE A 76 9.33 0.74 4.69
CA ILE A 76 8.51 1.65 3.90
C ILE A 76 9.20 3.02 3.84
N ASN A 77 9.47 3.52 2.63
CA ASN A 77 10.15 4.80 2.43
C ASN A 77 9.27 5.97 2.92
N GLU A 78 9.53 6.45 4.14
CA GLU A 78 8.75 7.43 4.92
C GLU A 78 8.31 8.68 4.13
N LYS A 79 9.09 9.12 3.13
CA LYS A 79 8.82 10.37 2.39
C LYS A 79 7.54 10.36 1.54
N LYS A 80 6.95 9.19 1.26
CA LYS A 80 5.76 9.07 0.37
C LYS A 80 4.48 8.62 1.06
N PHE A 81 4.56 8.18 2.30
CA PHE A 81 3.43 7.57 3.00
C PHE A 81 2.82 8.57 3.97
N VAL A 82 1.48 8.62 3.97
CA VAL A 82 0.70 9.25 5.02
C VAL A 82 -0.03 8.11 5.71
N PHE A 83 0.32 7.89 6.97
CA PHE A 83 -0.27 6.87 7.84
C PHE A 83 -1.59 7.35 8.43
#